data_AF-A0A6V7LY20-F1
#
_entry.id   AF-A0A6V7LY20-F1
#
_cell.length_a   1.000
_cell.length_b   1.000
_cell.length_c   1.000
_cell.angle_alpha   90.00
_cell.angle_beta   90.00
_cell.angle_gamma   90.00
#
_symmetry.space_group_name_H-M   'P 1'
#
loop_
_entity.id
_entity.type
_entity.pdbx_description
1 polymer ?
#
loop_
_entity_poly.entity_id
_entity_poly.type
_entity_poly.pdbx_seq_one_letter_code
_entity_poly.pdbx_strand_id
1 'polypeptide(L)' 'APFIRVCHQIIRVQANGMAILECDVEAFPEPLTWWEREDGKTLDMSSKHRMDIYDVRDMYK' A
#
# COMPACT_ATOMS: atom_id res chain seq x y z
N ALA A 1 -3.68 12.35 -13.79
CA ALA A 1 -2.78 12.05 -12.65
C ALA A 1 -3.50 11.08 -11.73
N PRO A 2 -2.81 10.15 -11.06
CA PRO A 2 -3.46 9.22 -10.13
C PRO A 2 -4.05 9.99 -8.96
N PHE A 3 -5.22 9.57 -8.49
CA PHE A 3 -5.78 9.97 -7.21
C PHE A 3 -5.37 8.93 -6.16
N ILE A 4 -4.74 9.40 -5.08
CA ILE A 4 -4.27 8.54 -3.99
C ILE A 4 -4.96 8.98 -2.71
N ARG A 5 -5.60 8.03 -2.03
CA ARG A 5 -6.20 8.23 -0.71
C ARG A 5 -5.49 7.35 0.31
N VAL A 6 -4.89 7.99 1.31
CA VAL A 6 -4.31 7.31 2.46
C VAL A 6 -5.41 7.05 3.48
N CYS A 7 -5.67 5.78 3.81
CA CYS A 7 -6.75 5.41 4.73
C CYS A 7 -6.46 5.89 6.15
N HIS A 8 -5.20 5.76 6.59
CA HIS A 8 -4.75 6.12 7.94
C HIS A 8 -3.46 6.94 7.88
N GLN A 9 -3.53 8.20 8.31
CA GLN A 9 -2.38 9.12 8.31
C GLN A 9 -1.31 8.72 9.34
N ILE A 10 -1.72 8.11 10.46
CA ILE A 10 -0.83 7.68 11.54
C ILE A 10 -1.26 6.31 12.02
N ILE A 11 -0.31 5.38 12.09
CA ILE A 11 -0.52 4.03 12.63
C ILE A 11 0.44 3.84 13.81
N ARG A 12 -0.08 3.31 14.92
CA ARG A 12 0.72 2.98 16.10
C ARG A 12 0.66 1.49 16.33
N VAL A 13 1.82 0.89 16.56
CA VAL A 13 1.95 -0.53 16.83
C VAL A 13 2.93 -0.72 17.99
N GLN A 14 2.72 -1.75 18.80
CA GLN A 14 3.66 -2.12 19.86
C GLN A 14 4.94 -2.72 19.25
N ALA A 15 6.02 -2.76 20.03
CA ALA A 15 7.23 -3.46 19.62
C ALA A 15 6.91 -4.93 19.28
N ASN A 16 7.47 -5.43 18.18
CA ASN A 16 7.20 -6.76 17.61
C ASN A 16 5.75 -7.01 17.16
N GLY A 17 4.89 -5.98 17.14
CA GLY A 17 3.57 -6.08 16.55
C GLY A 17 3.58 -5.93 15.04
N MET A 18 2.40 -6.12 14.43
CA MET A 18 2.18 -5.97 13.00
C MET A 18 1.37 -4.70 12.72
N ALA A 19 1.81 -3.91 11.75
CA ALA A 19 1.07 -2.76 11.23
C ALA A 19 0.61 -3.07 9.81
N ILE A 20 -0.58 -2.59 9.45
CA ILE A 20 -1.14 -2.70 8.11
C ILE A 20 -1.24 -1.29 7.55
N LEU A 21 -0.59 -1.06 6.40
CA LEU A 21 -0.65 0.21 5.67
C LEU A 21 -1.60 0.02 4.48
N GLU A 22 -2.52 0.98 4.30
CA GLU A 22 -3.56 0.90 3.28
C GLU A 22 -3.59 2.20 2.48
N CYS A 23 -3.66 2.07 1.17
CA CYS A 23 -3.88 3.18 0.26
C CYS A 23 -4.80 2.74 -0.88
N ASP A 24 -5.70 3.65 -1.26
CA ASP A 24 -6.54 3.48 -2.44
C ASP A 24 -5.97 4.32 -3.57
N VAL A 25 -5.85 3.72 -4.75
CA VAL A 25 -5.33 4.38 -5.95
C VAL A 25 -6.36 4.28 -7.07
N GLU A 26 -6.76 5.43 -7.61
CA GLU A 26 -7.61 5.53 -8.79
C GLU A 26 -6.83 6.22 -9.92
N ALA A 27 -6.60 5.51 -11.02
CA ALA A 27 -5.82 6.02 -12.12
C ALA A 27 -6.21 5.40 -13.47
N PHE A 28 -5.93 6.12 -14.55
CA PHE A 28 -5.98 5.61 -15.92
C PHE A 28 -4.77 6.14 -16.71
N PRO A 29 -4.02 5.28 -17.44
CA PRO A 29 -4.16 3.82 -17.52
C PRO A 29 -3.85 3.13 -16.18
N GLU A 30 -3.89 1.80 -16.15
CA GLU A 30 -3.58 1.00 -14.95
C GLU A 30 -2.26 1.48 -14.30
N PRO A 31 -2.27 1.82 -12.99
CA PRO A 31 -1.11 2.43 -12.35
C PRO A 31 -0.04 1.39 -12.02
N LEU A 32 1.21 1.83 -12.07
CA LEU A 32 2.30 1.15 -11.37
C LEU A 32 2.26 1.59 -9.90
N THR A 33 2.22 0.63 -8.96
CA THR A 33 2.13 0.91 -7.52
C THR A 33 3.30 0.27 -6.77
N TRP A 34 3.86 1.01 -5.83
CA TRP A 34 4.90 0.52 -4.91
C TRP A 34 4.82 1.31 -3.60
N TRP A 35 5.35 0.70 -2.54
CA TRP A 35 5.57 1.39 -1.27
C TRP A 35 6.99 1.92 -1.23
N GLU A 36 7.17 3.12 -0.69
CA GLU A 36 8.47 3.77 -0.52
C GLU A 36 8.63 4.20 0.94
N ARG A 37 9.86 4.12 1.44
CA ARG A 37 10.23 4.60 2.76
C ARG A 37 10.67 6.06 2.70
N GLU A 38 10.74 6.71 3.85
CA GLU A 38 11.24 8.09 3.96
C GLU A 38 12.65 8.28 3.37
N ASP A 39 13.48 7.23 3.37
CA ASP A 39 14.83 7.27 2.78
C ASP A 39 14.85 7.12 1.25
N GLY A 40 13.69 7.15 0.59
CA GLY A 40 13.55 7.06 -0.85
C GLY A 40 13.73 5.65 -1.41
N LYS A 41 13.71 4.63 -0.55
CA LYS A 41 13.86 3.23 -0.97
C LYS A 41 12.51 2.56 -1.11
N THR A 42 12.34 1.86 -2.22
CA THR A 42 11.21 0.96 -2.43
C THR A 42 11.20 -0.15 -1.38
N LEU A 43 10.00 -0.47 -0.89
CA LEU A 43 9.75 -1.62 -0.03
C LEU A 43 9.53 -2.85 -0.90
N ASP A 44 10.41 -3.83 -0.74
CA ASP A 44 10.31 -5.12 -1.42
C ASP A 44 9.61 -6.17 -0.56
N MET A 45 8.97 -7.13 -1.24
CA MET A 45 8.38 -8.31 -0.61
C MET A 45 9.47 -9.11 0.13
N SER A 46 9.20 -9.46 1.39
CA SER A 46 10.15 -10.18 2.23
C SER A 46 9.43 -10.93 3.35
N SER A 47 10.17 -11.64 4.19
CA SER A 47 9.61 -12.24 5.42
C SER A 47 9.04 -11.20 6.40
N LYS A 48 9.45 -9.93 6.28
CA LYS A 48 8.99 -8.82 7.14
C LYS A 48 7.86 -8.01 6.51
N HIS A 49 7.78 -7.93 5.19
CA HIS A 49 6.83 -7.08 4.48
C HIS A 49 6.03 -7.92 3.49
N ARG A 50 4.71 -7.94 3.68
CA ARG A 50 3.75 -8.49 2.73
C ARG A 50 2.93 -7.35 2.14
N MET A 51 2.79 -7.33 0.82
CA MET A 51 2.05 -6.34 0.06
C MET A 51 1.09 -7.09 -0.87
N ASP A 52 -0.17 -6.70 -0.81
CA ASP A 52 -1.25 -7.28 -1.60
C ASP A 52 -1.95 -6.12 -2.32
N ILE A 53 -2.24 -6.27 -3.60
CA ILE A 53 -3.01 -5.29 -4.40
C ILE A 53 -4.38 -5.90 -4.68
N TYR A 54 -5.42 -5.17 -4.30
CA TYR A 54 -6.81 -5.58 -4.54
C TYR A 54 -7.42 -4.66 -5.59
N ASP A 55 -7.72 -5.20 -6.77
CA ASP A 55 -8.54 -4.48 -7.75
C ASP A 55 -10.02 -4.67 -7.38
N VAL A 56 -10.68 -3.56 -7.06
CA VAL A 56 -12.12 -3.54 -6.74
C VAL A 56 -12.96 -4.15 -7.87
N ARG A 57 -12.49 -4.06 -9.13
CA ARG A 57 -13.17 -4.63 -10.30
C ARG A 57 -13.12 -6.16 -10.32
N ASP A 58 -12.09 -6.77 -9.74
CA ASP A 58 -11.94 -8.23 -9.69
C ASP A 58 -12.74 -8.87 -8.54
N MET A 59 -13.16 -8.09 -7.54
CA MET A 59 -13.95 -8.60 -6.41
C MET A 59 -15.40 -8.95 -6.74
N TYR A 60 -15.93 -8.47 -7.86
CA TYR A 60 -17.32 -8.71 -8.29
C TYR A 60 -17.41 -9.65 -9.50
N LYS A 61 -16.32 -10.37 -9.80
CA LYS A 61 -16.21 -11.28 -10.93
C LYS A 61 -16.34 -12.74 -10.51
#